data_AF-A0A914N6E5-F1
#
_entry.id   AF-A0A914N6E5-F1
#
_cell.length_a   1.000
_cell.length_b   1.000
_cell.length_c   1.000
_cell.angle_alpha   90.00
_cell.angle_beta   90.00
_cell.angle_gamma   90.00
#
_symmetry.space_group_name_H-M   'P 1'
#
loop_
_entity.id
_entity.type
_entity.pdbx_description
1 polymer ?
#
loop_
_entity_poly.entity_id
_entity_poly.type
_entity_poly.pdbx_seq_one_letter_code
_entity_poly.pdbx_strand_id
1 'polypeptide(L)'
;LAKHSKQGCGDCPKVEGQCRTCTGNLCNSQSFYRSHEFYACRTFDDKYVICPPVIKKCYYGVKLRGGLAGCGNCPLSDLNCFDCSTNNCNNYDNLDKAFRCHESKGKFTSTNARECDKKKCYFAFNIKEGELENVYEKHTEQGCGDCPSGKIHCKTCSNSLCNVKQFAETNIFMCNILGNLRGLCPSGSSECHYGGWVRNYFVLVQFRRPIAPLYDQ
;
A
#
# COMPACT_ATOMS: atom_id res chain seq x y z
N LEU A 1 13.41 12.95 27.04
CA LEU A 1 12.66 12.21 28.08
C LEU A 1 12.25 13.11 29.24
N ALA A 2 13.20 13.73 29.96
CA ALA A 2 12.90 14.59 31.12
C ALA A 2 11.91 15.75 30.88
N LYS A 3 11.83 16.30 29.66
CA LYS A 3 10.96 17.45 29.35
C LYS A 3 9.44 17.12 29.35
N HIS A 4 9.05 15.84 29.31
CA HIS A 4 7.64 15.43 29.16
C HIS A 4 7.20 14.34 30.15
N SER A 5 7.98 14.07 31.19
CA SER A 5 7.65 13.09 32.23
C SER A 5 7.73 13.75 33.60
N LYS A 6 6.71 13.55 34.43
CA LYS A 6 6.71 13.94 35.84
C LYS A 6 6.72 12.68 36.71
N GLN A 7 7.56 12.67 37.73
CA GLN A 7 7.59 11.65 38.76
C GLN A 7 7.09 12.27 40.07
N GLY A 8 6.37 11.49 40.87
CA GLY A 8 5.82 11.95 42.14
C GLY A 8 5.37 10.78 43.00
N CYS A 9 4.85 11.09 44.18
CA CYS A 9 4.23 10.16 45.11
C CYS A 9 2.72 10.38 45.14
N GLY A 10 1.95 9.34 45.47
CA GLY A 10 0.49 9.38 45.54
C GLY A 10 -0.20 8.82 44.29
N ASP A 11 -1.52 8.94 44.25
CA ASP A 11 -2.34 8.42 43.16
C ASP A 11 -2.27 9.29 41.92
N CYS A 12 -2.40 8.65 40.77
CA CYS A 12 -2.48 9.33 39.48
C CYS A 12 -3.71 10.24 39.39
N PRO A 13 -3.54 11.54 39.06
CA PRO A 13 -4.67 12.43 38.85
C PRO A 13 -5.51 11.94 37.67
N LYS A 14 -6.84 11.94 37.84
CA LYS A 14 -7.79 11.41 36.85
C LYS A 14 -7.83 12.17 35.52
N VAL A 15 -7.23 13.36 35.46
CA VAL A 15 -7.43 14.34 34.37
C VAL A 15 -6.18 14.56 33.51
N GLU A 16 -5.02 13.97 33.85
CA GLU A 16 -3.77 14.23 33.14
C GLU A 16 -3.18 12.98 32.46
N GLY A 17 -3.23 12.95 31.13
CA GLY A 17 -2.40 12.08 30.28
C GLY A 17 -2.49 10.56 30.55
N GLN A 18 -1.45 9.83 30.16
CA GLN A 18 -1.25 8.46 30.63
C GLN A 18 -0.49 8.53 31.95
N CYS A 19 -1.19 8.42 33.08
CA CYS A 19 -0.59 8.29 34.40
C CYS A 19 -0.76 6.85 34.92
N ARG A 20 0.30 6.30 35.51
CA ARG A 20 0.29 4.98 36.16
C ARG A 20 0.86 5.06 37.57
N THR A 21 0.12 4.51 38.53
CA THR A 21 0.63 4.27 39.88
C THR A 21 1.46 2.99 39.86
N CYS A 22 2.59 2.98 40.56
CA CYS A 22 3.38 1.78 40.81
C CYS A 22 3.51 1.57 42.32
N THR A 23 3.77 0.32 42.73
CA THR A 23 4.01 -0.04 44.13
C THR A 23 5.43 -0.56 44.32
N GLY A 24 6.01 -0.29 45.48
CA GLY A 24 7.38 -0.65 45.82
C GLY A 24 8.33 0.55 45.90
N ASN A 25 9.51 0.32 46.51
CA ASN A 25 10.49 1.37 46.70
C ASN A 25 11.10 1.80 45.36
N LEU A 26 11.13 3.10 45.08
CA LEU A 26 11.67 3.69 43.84
C LEU A 26 11.10 3.07 42.54
N CYS A 27 9.84 2.61 42.58
CA CYS A 27 9.21 1.93 41.44
C CYS A 27 8.96 2.86 40.25
N ASN A 28 8.86 4.17 40.46
CA ASN A 28 8.55 5.19 39.45
C ASN A 28 9.79 5.57 38.61
N SER A 29 10.58 4.57 38.21
CA SER A 29 11.86 4.72 37.53
C SER A 29 11.73 4.86 36.00
N GLN A 30 12.86 5.08 35.31
CA GLN A 30 12.88 5.10 33.85
C GLN A 30 12.55 3.72 33.23
N SER A 31 12.83 2.61 33.92
CA SER A 31 12.43 1.29 33.43
C SER A 31 10.93 1.09 33.50
N PHE A 32 10.26 1.61 34.54
CA PHE A 32 8.80 1.62 34.63
C PHE A 32 8.16 2.44 33.50
N TYR A 33 8.72 3.61 33.18
CA TYR A 33 8.28 4.40 32.03
C TYR A 33 8.41 3.66 30.69
N ARG A 34 9.43 2.80 30.54
CA ARG A 34 9.67 1.99 29.34
C ARG A 34 8.96 0.63 29.37
N SER A 35 8.24 0.32 30.45
CA SER A 35 7.53 -0.94 30.60
C SER A 35 6.26 -0.99 29.74
N HIS A 36 5.61 -2.15 29.70
CA HIS A 36 4.34 -2.34 28.99
C HIS A 36 3.16 -1.55 29.58
N GLU A 37 3.35 -0.91 30.74
CA GLU A 37 2.31 -0.13 31.42
C GLU A 37 1.86 1.10 30.62
N PHE A 38 2.74 1.60 29.75
CA PHE A 38 2.46 2.69 28.83
C PHE A 38 2.37 2.18 27.40
N TYR A 39 1.37 2.66 26.66
CA TYR A 39 1.31 2.36 25.23
C TYR A 39 2.27 3.27 24.49
N ALA A 40 3.30 2.71 23.88
CA ALA A 40 4.38 3.45 23.25
C ALA A 40 4.65 2.95 21.83
N CYS A 41 5.07 3.89 20.99
CA CYS A 41 5.51 3.62 19.62
C CYS A 41 6.93 4.16 19.44
N ARG A 42 7.59 3.72 18.37
CA ARG A 42 8.87 4.25 17.91
C ARG A 42 8.65 5.48 17.03
N THR A 43 9.55 6.46 17.14
CA THR A 43 9.72 7.51 16.15
C THR A 43 10.60 7.00 15.01
N PHE A 44 10.71 7.74 13.91
CA PHE A 44 11.56 7.35 12.80
C PHE A 44 13.05 7.26 13.19
N ASP A 45 13.52 8.12 14.10
CA ASP A 45 14.87 8.08 14.69
C ASP A 45 15.06 6.97 15.74
N ASP A 46 14.18 5.96 15.78
CA ASP A 46 14.18 4.86 16.74
C ASP A 46 14.08 5.25 18.23
N LYS A 47 13.49 6.43 18.53
CA LYS A 47 13.21 6.88 19.90
C LYS A 47 11.82 6.43 20.34
N TYR A 48 11.63 6.28 21.64
CA TYR A 48 10.33 5.94 22.22
C TYR A 48 9.46 7.18 22.40
N VAL A 49 8.19 7.09 22.01
CA VAL A 49 7.16 8.08 22.28
C VAL A 49 5.94 7.41 22.90
N ILE A 50 5.48 7.94 24.05
CA ILE A 50 4.23 7.51 24.67
C ILE A 50 3.06 8.11 23.89
N CYS A 51 2.10 7.27 23.53
CA CYS A 51 0.95 7.71 22.77
C CYS A 51 -0.11 8.36 23.67
N PRO A 52 -0.99 9.19 23.11
CA PRO A 52 -2.22 9.59 23.81
C PRO A 52 -3.00 8.35 24.30
N PRO A 53 -3.68 8.39 25.48
CA PRO A 53 -4.36 7.23 26.05
C PRO A 53 -5.32 6.51 25.11
N VAL A 54 -6.00 7.27 24.25
CA VAL A 54 -6.99 6.80 23.28
C VAL A 54 -6.38 6.14 22.04
N ILE A 55 -5.08 6.35 21.79
CA ILE A 55 -4.39 5.80 20.63
C ILE A 55 -3.70 4.49 21.02
N LYS A 56 -4.16 3.39 20.41
CA LYS A 56 -3.64 2.02 20.60
C LYS A 56 -3.08 1.42 19.32
N LYS A 57 -2.54 2.29 18.47
CA LYS A 57 -1.89 1.92 17.21
C LYS A 57 -0.60 2.68 17.04
N CYS A 58 0.35 2.04 16.38
CA CYS A 58 1.58 2.62 15.90
C CYS A 58 1.62 2.51 14.39
N TYR A 59 2.33 3.41 13.72
CA TYR A 59 2.60 3.31 12.30
C TYR A 59 4.09 3.46 12.02
N TYR A 60 4.56 2.83 10.95
CA TYR A 60 5.88 3.04 10.39
C TYR A 60 5.77 3.20 8.87
N GLY A 61 6.39 4.24 8.35
CA GLY A 61 6.28 4.63 6.97
C GLY A 61 7.62 5.06 6.39
N VAL A 62 7.97 4.54 5.22
CA VAL A 62 9.17 4.93 4.47
C VAL A 62 8.81 5.67 3.19
N LYS A 63 9.62 6.68 2.87
CA LYS A 63 9.59 7.44 1.62
C LYS A 63 10.97 7.35 0.96
N LEU A 64 11.08 7.79 -0.30
CA LEU A 64 12.35 7.86 -1.03
C LEU A 64 13.46 8.60 -0.25
N ARG A 65 13.09 9.62 0.53
CA ARG A 65 14.01 10.41 1.35
C ARG A 65 13.46 10.52 2.77
N GLY A 66 13.75 9.51 3.58
CA GLY A 66 13.37 9.46 5.00
C GLY A 66 12.08 8.69 5.26
N GLY A 67 11.41 9.01 6.36
CA GLY A 67 10.20 8.33 6.75
C GLY A 67 9.52 8.99 7.94
N LEU A 68 8.47 8.34 8.41
CA LEU A 68 7.66 8.78 9.51
C LEU A 68 7.27 7.56 10.34
N ALA A 69 7.31 7.70 11.65
CA ALA A 69 6.81 6.70 12.55
C ALA A 69 6.30 7.37 13.82
N GLY A 70 5.26 6.79 14.41
CA GLY A 70 4.69 7.31 15.63
C GLY A 70 3.37 6.65 15.98
N CYS A 71 2.58 7.37 16.78
CA CYS A 71 1.29 6.92 17.27
C CYS A 71 0.18 7.18 16.26
N GLY A 72 -0.75 6.24 16.13
CA GLY A 72 -1.93 6.34 15.29
C GLY A 72 -1.87 5.42 14.07
N ASN A 73 -2.71 5.73 13.09
CA ASN A 73 -2.73 5.03 11.81
C ASN A 73 -1.70 5.65 10.85
N CYS A 74 -1.33 4.88 9.83
CA CYS A 74 -0.64 5.39 8.66
C CYS A 74 -1.36 6.60 8.07
N PRO A 75 -0.68 7.74 7.89
CA PRO A 75 -1.29 8.88 7.23
C PRO A 75 -1.52 8.60 5.76
N LEU A 76 -2.57 9.20 5.19
CA LEU A 76 -2.85 9.19 3.76
C LEU A 76 -1.83 10.08 3.03
N SER A 77 -0.64 9.57 2.76
CA SER A 77 0.31 10.21 1.83
C SER A 77 1.10 9.16 1.04
N ASP A 78 1.90 9.62 0.07
CA ASP A 78 2.78 8.78 -0.73
C ASP A 78 3.92 8.21 0.13
N LEU A 79 3.62 7.14 0.86
CA LEU A 79 4.59 6.36 1.62
C LEU A 79 4.25 4.89 1.51
N ASN A 80 5.26 4.07 1.75
CA ASN A 80 5.07 2.67 2.02
C ASN A 80 4.90 2.52 3.54
N CYS A 81 3.71 2.10 3.99
CA CYS A 81 3.31 2.17 5.38
C CYS A 81 2.66 0.88 5.90
N PHE A 82 2.84 0.62 7.18
CA PHE A 82 2.06 -0.37 7.93
C PHE A 82 1.66 0.18 9.31
N ASP A 83 0.56 -0.33 9.86
CA ASP A 83 0.09 -0.02 11.21
C ASP A 83 0.01 -1.27 12.07
N CYS A 84 0.24 -1.13 13.37
CA CYS A 84 0.27 -2.26 14.29
C CYS A 84 -0.19 -1.84 15.69
N SER A 85 -0.69 -2.80 16.47
CA SER A 85 -1.44 -2.53 17.71
C SER A 85 -0.71 -2.95 19.00
N THR A 86 0.55 -3.33 18.92
CA THR A 86 1.37 -3.75 20.07
C THR A 86 2.45 -2.71 20.40
N ASN A 87 2.98 -2.73 21.61
CA ASN A 87 3.99 -1.77 22.03
C ASN A 87 5.24 -1.84 21.15
N ASN A 88 5.69 -0.68 20.65
CA ASN A 88 6.93 -0.51 19.88
C ASN A 88 7.02 -1.40 18.63
N CYS A 89 5.87 -1.81 18.09
CA CYS A 89 5.77 -2.72 16.95
C CYS A 89 6.15 -2.06 15.62
N ASN A 90 6.15 -0.74 15.55
CA ASN A 90 6.38 0.03 14.33
C ASN A 90 7.89 0.18 14.07
N ASN A 91 8.50 -0.87 13.51
CA ASN A 91 9.92 -0.92 13.15
C ASN A 91 10.10 -1.43 11.71
N TYR A 92 11.33 -1.31 11.19
CA TYR A 92 11.66 -1.70 9.82
C TYR A 92 11.45 -3.20 9.56
N ASP A 93 11.84 -4.07 10.48
CA ASP A 93 11.68 -5.52 10.31
C ASP A 93 10.22 -5.93 10.14
N ASN A 94 9.32 -5.29 10.89
CA ASN A 94 7.89 -5.55 10.77
C ASN A 94 7.31 -4.94 9.49
N LEU A 95 7.81 -3.78 9.03
CA LEU A 95 7.46 -3.23 7.72
C LEU A 95 7.85 -4.20 6.59
N ASP A 96 9.06 -4.78 6.66
CA ASP A 96 9.57 -5.70 5.65
C ASP A 96 8.74 -6.99 5.58
N LYS A 97 8.38 -7.54 6.75
CA LYS A 97 7.53 -8.73 6.89
C LYS A 97 6.05 -8.49 6.53
N ALA A 98 5.58 -7.25 6.60
CA ALA A 98 4.18 -6.93 6.32
C ALA A 98 3.84 -7.25 4.85
N PHE A 99 2.75 -7.99 4.67
CA PHE A 99 2.18 -8.17 3.35
C PHE A 99 1.53 -6.87 2.92
N ARG A 100 1.95 -6.30 1.79
CA ARG A 100 1.54 -4.97 1.37
C ARG A 100 1.06 -4.98 -0.06
N CYS A 101 0.17 -4.05 -0.38
CA CYS A 101 -0.29 -3.79 -1.74
C CYS A 101 -0.05 -2.32 -2.07
N HIS A 102 0.28 -2.02 -3.33
CA HIS A 102 0.19 -0.64 -3.79
C HIS A 102 -1.25 -0.15 -3.65
N GLU A 103 -1.42 1.11 -3.25
CA GLU A 103 -2.73 1.71 -3.07
C GLU A 103 -2.84 3.00 -3.87
N SER A 104 -3.84 3.07 -4.74
CA SER A 104 -4.11 4.27 -5.53
C SER A 104 -5.57 4.36 -5.97
N LYS A 105 -6.06 5.59 -6.15
CA LYS A 105 -7.40 5.88 -6.67
C LYS A 105 -7.31 6.86 -7.84
N GLY A 106 -7.19 6.32 -9.05
CA GLY A 106 -7.19 7.09 -10.29
C GLY A 106 -5.80 7.44 -10.83
N LYS A 107 -4.70 6.98 -10.23
CA LYS A 107 -3.35 7.18 -10.78
C LYS A 107 -2.42 6.08 -10.30
N PHE A 108 -1.75 5.41 -11.23
CA PHE A 108 -0.77 4.38 -10.88
C PHE A 108 0.30 4.93 -9.94
N THR A 109 0.65 4.12 -8.93
CA THR A 109 1.76 4.38 -8.02
C THR A 109 2.62 3.14 -7.83
N SER A 110 3.92 3.35 -7.73
CA SER A 110 4.92 2.34 -7.36
C SER A 110 5.48 2.55 -5.95
N THR A 111 5.08 3.63 -5.27
CA THR A 111 5.68 4.04 -3.99
C THR A 111 4.68 4.05 -2.86
N ASN A 112 3.41 4.29 -3.14
CA ASN A 112 2.36 4.26 -2.13
C ASN A 112 1.91 2.81 -1.92
N ALA A 113 2.18 2.27 -0.74
CA ALA A 113 1.79 0.91 -0.38
C ALA A 113 1.27 0.84 1.06
N ARG A 114 0.32 -0.06 1.30
CA ARG A 114 -0.32 -0.28 2.59
C ARG A 114 -0.31 -1.75 2.94
N GLU A 115 -0.24 -2.03 4.24
CA GLU A 115 -0.49 -3.37 4.75
C GLU A 115 -1.84 -3.90 4.31
N CYS A 116 -1.88 -5.18 4.01
CA CYS A 116 -3.06 -5.85 3.51
C CYS A 116 -3.25 -7.20 4.21
N ASP A 117 -4.11 -7.18 5.23
CA ASP A 117 -4.47 -8.36 6.04
C ASP A 117 -5.05 -9.51 5.20
N LYS A 118 -5.69 -9.18 4.07
CA LYS A 118 -6.26 -10.16 3.14
C LYS A 118 -5.20 -10.95 2.36
N LYS A 119 -3.92 -10.56 2.44
CA LYS A 119 -2.79 -11.20 1.73
C LYS A 119 -3.03 -11.36 0.23
N LYS A 120 -3.70 -10.37 -0.35
CA LYS A 120 -4.13 -10.36 -1.74
C LYS A 120 -4.21 -8.91 -2.22
N CYS A 121 -3.66 -8.62 -3.38
CA CYS A 121 -3.73 -7.30 -3.99
C CYS A 121 -4.57 -7.35 -5.25
N TYR A 122 -5.18 -6.22 -5.60
CA TYR A 122 -5.81 -6.04 -6.89
C TYR A 122 -5.14 -4.92 -7.68
N PHE A 123 -5.26 -5.04 -9.00
CA PHE A 123 -4.96 -4.02 -9.98
C PHE A 123 -6.17 -3.88 -10.90
N ALA A 124 -6.68 -2.66 -11.06
CA ALA A 124 -7.85 -2.41 -11.88
C ALA A 124 -7.69 -1.17 -12.79
N PHE A 125 -8.35 -1.23 -13.95
CA PHE A 125 -8.63 -0.07 -14.77
C PHE A 125 -10.14 0.17 -14.83
N ASN A 126 -10.55 1.41 -14.60
CA ASN A 126 -11.96 1.81 -14.64
C ASN A 126 -12.33 2.56 -15.93
N ILE A 127 -11.99 1.96 -17.07
CA ILE A 127 -12.27 2.50 -18.40
C ILE A 127 -12.44 1.34 -19.39
N LYS A 128 -13.23 1.54 -20.45
CA LYS A 128 -13.48 0.53 -21.49
C LYS A 128 -12.30 0.38 -22.45
N GLU A 129 -11.72 1.50 -22.85
CA GLU A 129 -10.65 1.60 -23.83
C GLU A 129 -9.91 2.94 -23.63
N GLY A 130 -8.67 3.01 -24.09
CA GLY A 130 -7.86 4.21 -23.98
C GLY A 130 -6.38 3.91 -24.19
N GLU A 131 -5.62 4.96 -24.50
CA GLU A 131 -4.17 4.88 -24.61
C GLU A 131 -3.53 4.51 -23.26
N LEU A 132 -2.69 3.48 -23.27
CA LEU A 132 -2.15 2.86 -22.07
C LEU A 132 -1.50 3.83 -21.08
N GLU A 133 -0.77 4.84 -21.57
CA GLU A 133 -0.12 5.84 -20.72
C GLU A 133 -1.17 6.67 -19.96
N ASN A 134 -2.15 7.23 -20.67
CA ASN A 134 -3.27 7.96 -20.09
C ASN A 134 -4.10 7.09 -19.12
N VAL A 135 -4.29 5.81 -19.46
CA VAL A 135 -4.97 4.84 -18.59
C VAL A 135 -4.21 4.66 -17.26
N TYR A 136 -2.88 4.53 -17.30
CA TYR A 136 -2.08 4.43 -16.08
C TYR A 136 -2.14 5.72 -15.24
N GLU A 137 -2.15 6.88 -15.89
CA GLU A 137 -2.12 8.17 -15.19
C GLU A 137 -3.46 8.57 -14.55
N LYS A 138 -4.59 8.18 -15.15
CA LYS A 138 -5.92 8.70 -14.77
C LYS A 138 -6.96 7.64 -14.38
N HIS A 139 -6.72 6.38 -14.73
CA HIS A 139 -7.74 5.33 -14.63
C HIS A 139 -7.29 4.08 -13.88
N THR A 140 -6.13 4.13 -13.23
CA THR A 140 -5.62 3.01 -12.43
C THR A 140 -6.12 3.06 -11.00
N GLU A 141 -6.55 1.90 -10.51
CA GLU A 141 -6.88 1.68 -9.10
C GLU A 141 -6.10 0.47 -8.61
N GLN A 142 -5.42 0.63 -7.48
CA GLN A 142 -4.63 -0.42 -6.83
C GLN A 142 -5.10 -0.50 -5.38
N GLY A 143 -5.15 -1.70 -4.82
CA GLY A 143 -5.46 -1.83 -3.41
C GLY A 143 -5.40 -3.25 -2.88
N CYS A 144 -5.87 -3.38 -1.64
CA CYS A 144 -5.93 -4.63 -0.88
C CYS A 144 -7.23 -5.40 -1.13
N GLY A 145 -7.13 -6.72 -1.26
CA GLY A 145 -8.24 -7.65 -1.35
C GLY A 145 -8.63 -8.01 -2.77
N ASP A 146 -9.92 -8.32 -2.92
CA ASP A 146 -10.53 -8.70 -4.18
C ASP A 146 -10.82 -7.49 -5.06
N CYS A 147 -11.07 -7.77 -6.34
CA CYS A 147 -11.52 -6.78 -7.30
C CYS A 147 -12.83 -6.10 -6.85
N PRO A 148 -12.88 -4.76 -6.77
CA PRO A 148 -14.13 -4.06 -6.50
C PRO A 148 -15.19 -4.35 -7.57
N SER A 149 -16.45 -4.43 -7.16
CA SER A 149 -17.58 -4.60 -8.09
C SER A 149 -17.66 -3.45 -9.10
N GLY A 150 -18.00 -3.78 -10.35
CA GLY A 150 -18.16 -2.79 -11.43
C GLY A 150 -16.86 -2.37 -12.12
N LYS A 151 -15.69 -2.89 -11.72
CA LYS A 151 -14.43 -2.65 -12.44
C LYS A 151 -14.38 -3.51 -13.71
N ILE A 152 -14.17 -2.86 -14.85
CA ILE A 152 -14.19 -3.51 -16.17
C ILE A 152 -12.98 -4.44 -16.34
N HIS A 153 -11.79 -3.92 -16.03
CA HIS A 153 -10.55 -4.69 -16.04
C HIS A 153 -10.05 -4.77 -14.62
N CYS A 154 -10.07 -5.95 -14.02
CA CYS A 154 -9.46 -6.15 -12.72
C CYS A 154 -8.88 -7.55 -12.60
N LYS A 155 -7.69 -7.61 -12.00
CA LYS A 155 -6.98 -8.86 -11.68
C LYS A 155 -6.41 -8.78 -10.28
N THR A 156 -6.31 -9.93 -9.65
CA THR A 156 -5.75 -10.07 -8.30
C THR A 156 -4.48 -10.90 -8.32
N CYS A 157 -3.59 -10.64 -7.36
CA CYS A 157 -2.36 -11.38 -7.14
C CYS A 157 -2.09 -11.57 -5.64
N SER A 158 -1.27 -12.56 -5.29
CA SER A 158 -1.10 -13.03 -3.91
C SER A 158 0.31 -12.83 -3.36
N ASN A 159 1.20 -12.14 -4.10
CA ASN A 159 2.53 -11.78 -3.61
C ASN A 159 2.51 -10.35 -3.06
N SER A 160 3.38 -10.04 -2.09
CA SER A 160 3.49 -8.67 -1.58
C SER A 160 3.95 -7.74 -2.72
N LEU A 161 3.34 -6.55 -2.82
CA LEU A 161 3.63 -5.53 -3.82
C LEU A 161 3.49 -6.03 -5.28
N CYS A 162 2.63 -7.02 -5.53
CA CYS A 162 2.50 -7.64 -6.85
C CYS A 162 1.67 -6.82 -7.85
N ASN A 163 0.85 -5.87 -7.38
CA ASN A 163 -0.06 -5.09 -8.21
C ASN A 163 0.66 -3.91 -8.88
N VAL A 164 1.65 -4.23 -9.72
CA VAL A 164 2.48 -3.28 -10.50
C VAL A 164 2.09 -3.27 -11.98
N LYS A 165 2.62 -2.32 -12.78
CA LYS A 165 2.37 -2.22 -14.23
C LYS A 165 2.63 -3.54 -14.96
N GLN A 166 3.76 -4.20 -14.70
CA GLN A 166 4.11 -5.47 -15.35
C GLN A 166 3.05 -6.56 -15.11
N PHE A 167 2.46 -6.59 -13.91
CA PHE A 167 1.38 -7.52 -13.59
C PHE A 167 0.14 -7.22 -14.43
N ALA A 168 -0.26 -5.96 -14.53
CA ALA A 168 -1.37 -5.54 -15.40
C ALA A 168 -1.08 -5.91 -16.86
N GLU A 169 0.14 -5.68 -17.33
CA GLU A 169 0.56 -5.97 -18.71
C GLU A 169 0.48 -7.44 -19.09
N THR A 170 0.73 -8.32 -18.12
CA THR A 170 0.70 -9.76 -18.33
C THR A 170 -0.71 -10.34 -18.16
N ASN A 171 -1.53 -9.75 -17.29
CA ASN A 171 -2.78 -10.37 -16.82
C ASN A 171 -4.06 -9.71 -17.36
N ILE A 172 -3.98 -8.46 -17.83
CA ILE A 172 -5.09 -7.75 -18.45
C ILE A 172 -4.89 -7.80 -19.96
N PHE A 173 -5.95 -8.16 -20.68
CA PHE A 173 -5.87 -8.30 -22.13
C PHE A 173 -5.82 -6.92 -22.81
N MET A 174 -4.77 -6.69 -23.57
CA MET A 174 -4.52 -5.44 -24.30
C MET A 174 -4.17 -5.73 -25.76
N CYS A 175 -4.52 -4.79 -26.61
CA CYS A 175 -4.41 -4.86 -28.06
C CYS A 175 -3.52 -3.69 -28.53
N ASN A 176 -2.70 -3.89 -29.57
CA ASN A 176 -2.08 -2.76 -30.25
C ASN A 176 -3.16 -1.98 -31.00
N ILE A 177 -3.12 -0.65 -30.91
CA ILE A 177 -3.96 0.28 -31.69
C ILE A 177 -3.07 1.11 -32.62
N LEU A 178 -3.67 1.83 -33.58
CA LEU A 178 -2.94 2.62 -34.56
C LEU A 178 -1.90 3.56 -33.91
N GLY A 179 -0.72 3.66 -34.52
CA GLY A 179 0.37 4.54 -34.04
C GLY A 179 1.31 3.91 -33.00
N ASN A 180 1.46 2.59 -32.96
CA ASN A 180 2.27 1.85 -31.96
C ASN A 180 1.78 2.04 -30.50
N LEU A 181 0.52 2.42 -30.34
CA LEU A 181 -0.09 2.58 -29.03
C LEU A 181 -0.69 1.24 -28.57
N ARG A 182 -0.90 1.10 -27.26
CA ARG A 182 -1.62 -0.03 -26.65
C ARG A 182 -2.96 0.46 -26.11
N GLY A 183 -4.00 -0.32 -26.35
CA GLY A 183 -5.36 -0.10 -25.86
C GLY A 183 -5.86 -1.26 -25.00
N LEU A 184 -6.68 -0.94 -24.00
CA LEU A 184 -7.46 -1.95 -23.27
C LEU A 184 -8.55 -2.52 -24.17
N CYS A 185 -8.69 -3.84 -24.22
CA CYS A 185 -9.77 -4.49 -24.97
C CYS A 185 -10.90 -4.85 -23.99
N PRO A 186 -12.18 -4.87 -24.42
CA PRO A 186 -13.33 -5.16 -23.56
C PRO A 186 -13.20 -6.45 -22.74
N SER A 187 -13.91 -6.51 -21.61
CA SER A 187 -13.92 -7.72 -20.78
C SER A 187 -14.48 -8.91 -21.55
N GLY A 188 -13.81 -10.06 -21.47
CA GLY A 188 -14.14 -11.27 -22.24
C GLY A 188 -13.43 -11.37 -23.59
N SER A 189 -12.78 -10.31 -24.07
CA SER A 189 -11.95 -10.37 -25.27
C SER A 189 -10.74 -11.29 -25.06
N SER A 190 -10.46 -12.13 -26.07
CA SER A 190 -9.34 -13.08 -26.07
C SER A 190 -8.42 -12.94 -27.28
N GLU A 191 -8.77 -12.05 -28.21
CA GLU A 191 -8.10 -11.85 -29.48
C GLU A 191 -8.04 -10.38 -29.87
N CYS A 192 -6.99 -10.02 -30.60
CA CYS A 192 -6.82 -8.72 -31.21
C CYS A 192 -7.04 -8.87 -32.71
N HIS A 193 -7.55 -7.82 -33.36
CA HIS A 193 -7.62 -7.78 -34.82
C HIS A 193 -6.81 -6.61 -35.35
N TYR A 194 -6.19 -6.81 -36.51
CA TYR A 194 -5.54 -5.76 -37.27
C TYR A 194 -6.17 -5.72 -38.65
N GLY A 195 -6.67 -4.56 -39.06
CA GLY A 195 -7.34 -4.36 -40.34
C GLY A 195 -6.60 -3.36 -41.21
N GLY A 196 -6.48 -3.62 -42.51
CA GLY A 196 -5.87 -2.71 -43.46
C GLY A 196 -6.59 -2.71 -44.80
N TRP A 197 -6.58 -1.57 -45.49
CA TRP A 197 -7.06 -1.49 -46.87
C TRP A 197 -5.93 -1.86 -47.83
N VAL A 198 -6.20 -2.81 -48.72
CA VAL A 198 -5.30 -3.15 -49.83
C VAL A 198 -6.10 -2.95 -51.13
N ARG A 199 -5.81 -1.86 -51.84
CA ARG A 199 -6.59 -1.39 -53.00
C ARG A 199 -8.06 -1.17 -52.61
N ASN A 200 -8.99 -1.99 -53.13
CA ASN A 200 -10.44 -1.89 -52.92
C ASN A 200 -10.99 -2.94 -51.93
N TYR A 201 -10.13 -3.67 -51.22
CA TYR A 201 -10.53 -4.70 -50.25
C TYR A 201 -10.01 -4.38 -48.85
N PHE A 202 -10.82 -4.69 -47.84
CA PHE A 202 -10.42 -4.63 -46.44
C PHE A 202 -9.95 -6.01 -45.99
N VAL A 203 -8.71 -6.11 -45.53
CA VAL A 203 -8.11 -7.33 -45.00
C VAL A 203 -8.11 -7.25 -43.48
N LEU A 204 -8.74 -8.22 -42.81
CA LEU A 204 -8.72 -8.37 -41.36
C LEU A 204 -7.83 -9.57 -40.98
N VAL A 205 -6.78 -9.32 -40.21
CA VAL A 205 -5.91 -10.35 -39.64
C VAL A 205 -6.24 -10.49 -38.16
N GLN A 206 -6.48 -11.73 -37.73
CA GLN A 206 -6.83 -12.07 -36.34
C GLN A 206 -5.60 -12.62 -35.62
N PHE A 207 -5.25 -12.02 -34.48
CA PHE A 207 -4.16 -12.46 -33.62
C PHE A 207 -4.75 -13.02 -32.33
N ARG A 208 -4.62 -14.34 -32.15
CA ARG A 208 -4.75 -14.94 -30.82
C ARG A 208 -3.42 -14.76 -30.10
N ARG A 209 -3.48 -14.43 -28.80
CA ARG A 209 -2.32 -14.10 -27.95
C ARG A 209 -1.02 -14.79 -28.38
N PRO A 210 0.09 -14.05 -28.55
CA PRO A 210 1.40 -14.67 -28.48
C PRO A 210 1.57 -15.27 -27.06
N ILE A 211 1.97 -16.53 -27.01
CA ILE A 211 2.50 -17.14 -25.79
C ILE A 211 3.84 -16.46 -25.52
N ALA A 212 3.87 -15.56 -24.52
CA ALA A 212 5.06 -14.96 -23.90
C ALA A 212 5.99 -14.13 -24.82
N PRO A 213 6.74 -13.16 -24.27
CA PRO A 213 7.84 -12.55 -25.02
C PRO A 213 8.92 -13.63 -25.24
N LEU A 214 9.20 -13.95 -26.51
CA LEU A 214 10.51 -14.47 -26.89
C LEU A 214 11.51 -13.36 -26.55
N TYR A 215 12.24 -13.54 -25.45
CA TYR A 215 13.47 -12.81 -25.23
C TYR A 215 14.42 -13.17 -26.38
N ASP A 216 14.80 -12.18 -27.18
CA ASP A 216 15.95 -12.30 -28.08
C ASP A 216 17.19 -12.62 -27.25
N GLN A 217 17.85 -13.73 -27.60
CA GLN A 217 19.23 -14.06 -27.21
C GLN A 217 20.20 -13.35 -28.15
#